data_AF-A0A6N7XX25-F1
#
_entry.id   AF-A0A6N7XX25-F1
#
_cell.length_a   1.000
_cell.length_b   1.000
_cell.length_c   1.000
_cell.angle_alpha   90.00
_cell.angle_beta   90.00
_cell.angle_gamma   90.00
#
_symmetry.space_group_name_H-M   'P 1'
#
loop_
_entity.id
_entity.type
_entity.pdbx_description
1 polymer ?
#
loop_
_entity_poly.entity_id
_entity_poly.type
_entity_poly.pdbx_seq_one_letter_code
_entity_poly.pdbx_strand_id
1 'polypeptide(L)'
;MENIKSYFSFENESKLEGEEIYTLLTEVSILEAEGILSEQNIDVSNIYFKLLSQVQYLESDFERNQDEIAYIYHLIGYYVGLFLHPFNGDEVAINYINRAILIEKNEERVNKYKETIKMIKEEL
;
A
#
# COMPACT_ATOMS: atom_id res chain seq x y z
N MET A 1 -9.39 17.31 -7.10
CA MET A 1 -8.16 16.60 -6.69
C MET A 1 -8.45 16.04 -5.32
N GLU A 2 -8.54 14.72 -5.21
CA GLU A 2 -8.74 14.07 -3.93
C GLU A 2 -7.52 14.33 -3.05
N ASN A 3 -7.74 14.64 -1.78
CA ASN A 3 -6.66 14.71 -0.81
C ASN A 3 -6.64 13.42 0.02
N ILE A 4 -5.51 13.13 0.67
CA ILE A 4 -5.32 11.88 1.41
C ILE A 4 -6.44 11.65 2.45
N LYS A 5 -6.88 12.74 3.09
CA LYS A 5 -7.97 12.74 4.06
C LYS A 5 -9.30 12.32 3.45
N SER A 6 -9.64 12.83 2.27
CA SER A 6 -10.87 12.45 1.57
C SER A 6 -10.80 11.00 1.12
N TYR A 7 -9.66 10.55 0.61
CA TYR A 7 -9.50 9.18 0.11
C TYR A 7 -9.64 8.13 1.23
N PHE A 8 -9.03 8.36 2.40
CA PHE A 8 -9.15 7.44 3.54
C PHE A 8 -10.42 7.61 4.37
N SER A 9 -11.29 8.58 4.04
CA SER A 9 -12.58 8.71 4.71
C SER A 9 -13.50 7.50 4.47
N PHE A 10 -14.35 7.18 5.44
CA PHE A 10 -15.23 6.00 5.38
C PHE A 10 -16.26 6.08 4.25
N GLU A 11 -16.75 7.27 3.93
CA GLU A 11 -17.76 7.51 2.88
C GLU A 11 -17.14 7.57 1.47
N ASN A 12 -15.82 7.48 1.35
CA ASN A 12 -15.16 7.54 0.06
C ASN A 12 -15.18 6.17 -0.64
N GLU A 13 -15.89 6.15 -1.77
CA GLU A 13 -15.96 5.05 -2.74
C GLU A 13 -15.06 5.30 -3.98
N SER A 14 -14.18 6.30 -3.90
CA SER A 14 -13.32 6.69 -5.01
C SER A 14 -12.27 5.63 -5.29
N LYS A 15 -11.91 5.56 -6.57
CA LYS A 15 -10.92 4.63 -7.09
C LYS A 15 -9.90 5.44 -7.85
N LEU A 16 -8.63 5.13 -7.60
CA LEU A 16 -7.53 5.80 -8.26
C LEU A 16 -7.11 5.01 -9.49
N GLU A 17 -6.64 5.71 -10.53
CA GLU A 17 -6.09 5.10 -11.74
C GLU A 17 -4.82 5.83 -12.20
N GLY A 18 -3.90 5.08 -12.81
CA GLY A 18 -2.67 5.62 -13.39
C GLY A 18 -1.87 6.50 -12.40
N GLU A 19 -1.48 7.68 -12.85
CA GLU A 19 -0.64 8.62 -12.09
C GLU A 19 -1.24 9.11 -10.77
N GLU A 20 -2.56 9.04 -10.60
CA GLU A 20 -3.21 9.42 -9.34
C GLU A 20 -2.76 8.52 -8.18
N ILE A 21 -2.48 7.25 -8.46
CA ILE A 21 -1.99 6.27 -7.48
C ILE A 21 -0.64 6.71 -6.93
N TYR A 22 0.32 7.02 -7.81
CA TYR A 22 1.66 7.42 -7.39
C TYR A 22 1.70 8.80 -6.71
N THR A 23 0.74 9.66 -7.05
CA THR A 23 0.64 11.00 -6.47
C THR A 23 0.01 10.98 -5.09
N LEU A 24 -1.07 10.19 -4.92
CA LEU A 24 -1.88 10.21 -3.70
C LEU A 24 -1.44 9.15 -2.68
N LEU A 25 -1.08 7.95 -3.13
CA LEU A 25 -0.64 6.85 -2.28
C LEU A 25 0.88 6.80 -2.25
N THR A 26 1.47 7.19 -1.14
CA THR A 26 2.91 7.15 -0.89
C THR A 26 3.14 6.61 0.51
N GLU A 27 4.38 6.21 0.82
CA GLU A 27 4.75 5.80 2.18
C GLU A 27 4.41 6.90 3.21
N VAL A 28 4.69 8.17 2.86
CA VAL A 28 4.39 9.33 3.72
C VAL A 28 2.89 9.50 3.89
N SER A 29 2.12 9.50 2.80
CA SER A 29 0.68 9.78 2.85
C SER A 29 -0.10 8.65 3.53
N ILE A 30 0.39 7.41 3.51
CA ILE A 30 -0.17 6.31 4.29
C ILE A 30 -0.02 6.57 5.80
N LEU A 31 1.14 7.04 6.25
CA LEU A 31 1.35 7.37 7.67
C LEU A 31 0.56 8.61 8.10
N GLU A 32 0.40 9.59 7.20
CA GLU A 32 -0.51 10.71 7.44
C GLU A 32 -1.97 10.25 7.60
N ALA A 33 -2.40 9.28 6.80
CA ALA A 33 -3.73 8.68 6.91
C ALA A 33 -3.95 7.99 8.26
N GLU A 34 -2.92 7.34 8.82
CA GLU A 34 -3.02 6.71 10.14
C GLU A 34 -3.33 7.74 11.24
N GLY A 35 -2.63 8.88 11.21
CA GLY A 35 -2.91 10.00 12.12
C GLY A 35 -4.33 10.52 11.98
N ILE A 36 -4.80 10.70 10.74
CA ILE A 36 -6.16 11.18 10.44
C ILE A 36 -7.23 10.22 10.96
N LEU A 37 -7.06 8.91 10.76
CA LEU A 37 -8.01 7.90 11.22
C LEU A 37 -8.01 7.80 12.75
N SER A 38 -6.83 7.87 13.37
CA SER A 38 -6.67 7.87 14.82
C SER A 38 -7.39 9.06 15.47
N GLU A 39 -7.25 10.26 14.91
CA GLU A 39 -7.97 11.47 15.37
C GLU A 39 -9.50 11.31 15.32
N GLN A 40 -10.00 10.46 14.42
CA GLN A 40 -11.43 10.20 14.23
C GLN A 40 -11.93 8.98 15.03
N ASN A 41 -11.08 8.34 15.84
CA ASN A 41 -11.36 7.06 16.51
C ASN A 41 -11.76 5.95 15.54
N ILE A 42 -11.18 5.94 14.35
CA ILE A 42 -11.37 4.91 13.32
C ILE A 42 -10.22 3.91 13.41
N ASP A 43 -10.53 2.62 13.22
CA ASP A 43 -9.51 1.56 13.16
C ASP A 43 -8.55 1.81 11.99
N VAL A 44 -7.26 1.92 12.31
CA VAL A 44 -6.17 2.19 11.36
C VAL A 44 -5.96 1.04 10.38
N SER A 45 -6.44 -0.17 10.70
CA SER A 45 -6.49 -1.33 9.79
C SER A 45 -7.29 -1.04 8.52
N ASN A 46 -8.16 -0.02 8.51
CA ASN A 46 -8.85 0.42 7.30
C ASN A 46 -7.89 0.87 6.19
N ILE A 47 -6.67 1.29 6.52
CA ILE A 47 -5.64 1.60 5.52
C ILE A 47 -5.34 0.36 4.69
N TYR A 48 -5.05 -0.76 5.35
CA TYR A 48 -4.81 -2.05 4.69
C TYR A 48 -5.99 -2.45 3.80
N PHE A 49 -7.22 -2.37 4.32
CA PHE A 49 -8.40 -2.75 3.55
C PHE A 49 -8.66 -1.85 2.34
N LYS A 50 -8.45 -0.53 2.46
CA LYS A 50 -8.56 0.39 1.32
C LYS A 50 -7.51 0.09 0.25
N LEU A 51 -6.25 -0.09 0.62
CA LEU A 51 -5.20 -0.46 -0.33
C LEU A 51 -5.50 -1.80 -1.03
N LEU A 52 -5.96 -2.80 -0.27
CA LEU A 52 -6.35 -4.10 -0.82
C LEU A 52 -7.53 -3.97 -1.80
N SER A 53 -8.54 -3.17 -1.47
CA SER A 53 -9.68 -2.93 -2.35
C SER A 53 -9.28 -2.24 -3.66
N GLN A 54 -8.31 -1.31 -3.60
CA GLN A 54 -7.76 -0.64 -4.77
C GLN A 54 -7.01 -1.62 -5.67
N VAL A 55 -6.24 -2.56 -5.11
CA VAL A 55 -5.62 -3.65 -5.89
C VAL A 55 -6.69 -4.48 -6.60
N GLN A 56 -7.71 -4.93 -5.88
CA GLN A 56 -8.78 -5.77 -6.45
C GLN A 56 -9.53 -5.07 -7.59
N TYR A 57 -9.68 -3.74 -7.50
CA TYR A 57 -10.25 -2.96 -8.60
C TYR A 57 -9.36 -3.00 -9.85
N LEU A 58 -8.06 -2.76 -9.70
CA LEU A 58 -7.09 -2.73 -10.80
C LEU A 58 -6.89 -4.10 -11.45
N GLU A 59 -7.04 -5.18 -10.68
CA GLU A 59 -6.96 -6.57 -11.17
C GLU A 59 -8.01 -6.90 -12.23
N SER A 60 -9.08 -6.10 -12.37
CA SER A 60 -10.06 -6.24 -13.46
C SER A 60 -9.45 -6.05 -14.86
N ASP A 61 -8.34 -5.32 -14.96
CA ASP A 61 -7.51 -5.16 -16.16
C ASP A 61 -6.02 -5.25 -15.78
N PHE A 62 -5.61 -6.44 -15.35
CA PHE A 62 -4.29 -6.69 -14.79
C PHE A 62 -3.14 -6.30 -15.74
N GLU A 63 -3.25 -6.61 -17.04
CA GLU A 63 -2.17 -6.34 -18.00
C GLU A 63 -1.89 -4.85 -18.14
N ARG A 64 -2.94 -4.02 -18.07
CA ARG A 64 -2.83 -2.57 -18.12
C ARG A 64 -2.28 -1.97 -16.83
N ASN A 65 -2.69 -2.51 -15.68
CA ASN A 65 -2.45 -1.90 -14.37
C ASN A 65 -1.32 -2.56 -13.56
N GLN A 66 -0.44 -3.32 -14.23
CA GLN A 66 0.55 -4.17 -13.58
C GLN A 66 1.50 -3.36 -12.67
N ASP A 67 1.94 -2.18 -13.14
CA ASP A 67 2.90 -1.35 -12.41
C ASP A 67 2.25 -0.65 -11.19
N GLU A 68 0.97 -0.29 -11.30
CA GLU A 68 0.18 0.27 -10.20
C GLU A 68 -0.11 -0.79 -9.14
N ILE A 69 -0.46 -2.02 -9.55
CA ILE A 69 -0.67 -3.15 -8.65
C ILE A 69 0.62 -3.49 -7.90
N ALA A 70 1.76 -3.50 -8.60
CA ALA A 70 3.07 -3.73 -7.97
C ALA A 70 3.33 -2.70 -6.88
N TYR A 71 3.11 -1.44 -7.20
CA TYR A 71 3.31 -0.33 -6.28
C TYR A 71 2.43 -0.42 -5.04
N ILE A 72 1.13 -0.71 -5.21
CA ILE A 72 0.23 -0.83 -4.06
C ILE A 72 0.57 -2.08 -3.24
N TYR A 73 0.99 -3.19 -3.85
CA TYR A 73 1.49 -4.35 -3.09
C TYR A 73 2.73 -4.00 -2.26
N HIS A 74 3.64 -3.18 -2.77
CA HIS A 74 4.74 -2.66 -1.97
C HIS A 74 4.25 -1.82 -0.79
N LEU A 75 3.31 -0.88 -1.02
CA LEU A 75 2.75 -0.05 0.04
C LEU A 75 2.02 -0.86 1.12
N ILE A 76 1.27 -1.90 0.73
CA ILE A 76 0.65 -2.85 1.66
C ILE A 76 1.71 -3.53 2.50
N GLY A 77 2.76 -4.07 1.87
CA GLY A 77 3.82 -4.76 2.60
C GLY A 77 4.61 -3.83 3.53
N TYR A 78 4.93 -2.62 3.06
CA TYR A 78 5.55 -1.56 3.86
C TYR A 78 4.72 -1.26 5.12
N TYR A 79 3.42 -1.00 4.95
CA TYR A 79 2.54 -0.66 6.06
C TYR A 79 2.35 -1.81 7.05
N VAL A 80 2.11 -3.01 6.52
CA VAL A 80 1.87 -4.21 7.35
C VAL A 80 3.11 -4.60 8.15
N GLY A 81 4.29 -4.54 7.53
CA GLY A 81 5.53 -5.03 8.12
C GLY A 81 6.24 -4.05 9.05
N LEU A 82 5.96 -2.75 8.96
CA LEU A 82 6.64 -1.73 9.76
C LEU A 82 5.74 -0.97 10.73
N PHE A 83 4.41 -1.09 10.62
CA PHE A 83 3.48 -0.28 11.42
C PHE A 83 2.30 -1.10 11.98
N LEU A 84 1.57 -1.83 11.13
CA LEU A 84 0.35 -2.52 11.56
C LEU A 84 0.59 -3.77 12.40
N HIS A 85 1.65 -4.54 12.09
CA HIS A 85 2.06 -5.77 12.77
C HIS A 85 0.93 -6.73 13.20
N PRO A 86 0.09 -7.22 12.25
CA PRO A 86 -0.88 -8.27 12.55
C PRO A 86 -0.17 -9.59 12.88
N PHE A 87 -0.93 -10.63 13.24
CA PHE A 87 -0.38 -11.97 13.42
C PHE A 87 0.36 -12.44 12.16
N ASN A 88 1.60 -12.90 12.31
CA ASN A 88 2.53 -13.20 11.22
C ASN A 88 2.73 -12.03 10.23
N GLY A 89 2.66 -10.79 10.72
CA GLY A 89 2.71 -9.57 9.92
C GLY A 89 3.91 -9.50 8.99
N ASP A 90 5.09 -9.94 9.44
CA ASP A 90 6.31 -9.89 8.62
C ASP A 90 6.25 -10.86 7.45
N GLU A 91 5.74 -12.08 7.66
CA GLU A 91 5.53 -13.07 6.59
C GLU A 91 4.52 -12.56 5.56
N VAL A 92 3.42 -11.97 6.05
CA VAL A 92 2.38 -11.37 5.19
C VAL A 92 2.94 -10.20 4.39
N ALA A 93 3.68 -9.30 5.04
CA ALA A 93 4.30 -8.14 4.42
C ALA A 93 5.31 -8.54 3.35
N ILE A 94 6.24 -9.44 3.67
CA ILE A 94 7.24 -9.95 2.72
C ILE A 94 6.56 -10.66 1.55
N ASN A 95 5.47 -11.39 1.77
CA ASN A 95 4.72 -12.02 0.69
C ASN A 95 4.14 -10.98 -0.28
N TYR A 96 3.54 -9.90 0.22
CA TYR A 96 3.07 -8.81 -0.63
C TYR A 96 4.21 -8.14 -1.42
N ILE A 97 5.34 -7.85 -0.77
CA ILE A 97 6.47 -7.22 -1.46
C ILE A 97 7.07 -8.16 -2.52
N ASN A 98 7.14 -9.46 -2.25
CA ASN A 98 7.58 -10.44 -3.26
C ASN A 98 6.64 -10.47 -4.46
N ARG A 99 5.31 -10.37 -4.24
CA ARG A 99 4.35 -10.25 -5.34
C ARG A 99 4.58 -8.98 -6.15
N ALA A 100 4.87 -7.85 -5.52
CA ALA A 100 5.25 -6.62 -6.20
C ALA A 100 6.50 -6.81 -7.08
N ILE A 101 7.56 -7.37 -6.51
CA ILE A 101 8.83 -7.63 -7.22
C ILE A 101 8.63 -8.53 -8.45
N LEU A 102 7.75 -9.52 -8.38
CA LEU A 102 7.50 -10.45 -9.48
C LEU A 102 6.86 -9.79 -10.71
N ILE A 103 6.13 -8.70 -10.51
CA ILE A 103 5.34 -8.07 -11.58
C ILE A 103 5.86 -6.67 -11.96
N GLU A 104 6.68 -6.03 -11.13
CA GLU A 104 7.29 -4.73 -11.40
C GLU A 104 8.35 -4.83 -12.51
N LYS A 105 8.31 -3.87 -13.45
CA LYS A 105 9.25 -3.79 -14.58
C LYS A 105 10.37 -2.78 -14.33
N ASN A 106 10.15 -1.81 -13.44
CA ASN A 106 11.13 -0.80 -13.10
C ASN A 106 12.14 -1.32 -12.06
N GLU A 107 13.40 -1.50 -12.46
CA GLU A 107 14.46 -2.02 -11.59
C GLU A 107 14.75 -1.13 -10.37
N GLU A 108 14.59 0.19 -10.47
CA GLU A 108 14.78 1.12 -9.36
C GLU A 108 13.73 0.86 -8.27
N ARG A 109 12.46 0.69 -8.66
CA ARG A 109 11.38 0.30 -7.74
C ARG A 109 11.62 -1.07 -7.13
N VAL A 110 12.05 -2.05 -7.93
CA VAL A 110 12.41 -3.38 -7.42
C VAL A 110 13.50 -3.31 -6.35
N ASN A 111 14.51 -2.45 -6.53
CA ASN A 111 15.57 -2.27 -5.52
C ASN A 111 15.01 -1.65 -4.24
N LYS A 112 14.16 -0.63 -4.35
CA LYS A 112 13.45 -0.06 -3.19
C LYS A 112 12.63 -1.11 -2.45
N TYR A 113 11.90 -1.97 -3.16
CA TYR A 113 11.10 -3.04 -2.57
C TYR A 113 11.95 -4.05 -1.79
N LYS A 114 13.12 -4.41 -2.33
CA LYS A 114 14.09 -5.27 -1.65
C LYS A 114 14.67 -4.61 -0.40
N GLU A 115 14.85 -3.29 -0.40
CA GLU A 115 15.26 -2.53 0.80
C GLU A 115 14.17 -2.59 1.87
N THR A 116 12.90 -2.43 1.51
CA THR A 116 11.78 -2.60 2.46
C THR A 116 11.77 -4.00 3.10
N ILE A 117 12.06 -5.06 2.33
CA ILE A 117 12.20 -6.41 2.90
C ILE A 117 13.35 -6.49 3.93
N LYS A 118 14.47 -5.79 3.69
CA LYS A 118 15.58 -5.75 4.66
C LYS A 118 15.16 -5.06 5.94
N MET A 119 14.49 -3.91 5.83
CA MET A 119 13.98 -3.16 7.00
C MET A 119 13.07 -4.03 7.86
N ILE A 120 12.09 -4.71 7.26
CA ILE A 120 11.17 -5.60 7.99
C ILE A 120 11.92 -6.73 8.71
N LYS A 121 12.97 -7.27 8.09
CA LYS A 121 13.78 -8.33 8.71
C LYS A 121 14.70 -7.85 9.82
N GLU A 122 15.05 -6.56 9.84
CA GLU A 122 15.89 -5.94 10.88
C GLU A 122 15.09 -5.56 12.13
N GLU A 123 13.75 -5.48 12.03
CA GLU A 123 12.84 -5.28 13.17
C GLU A 123 12.63 -6.57 14.00
N LEU A 124 13.04 -7.75 13.49
CA LEU A 124 12.96 -9.06 14.14
C LEU A 124 14.07 -9.30 15.19
#